data_AF-A0A9Q0D9P8-F1
#
_entry.id   AF-A0A9Q0D9P8-F1
#
_cell.length_a   1.000
_cell.length_b   1.000
_cell.length_c   1.000
_cell.angle_alpha   90.00
_cell.angle_beta   90.00
_cell.angle_gamma   90.00
#
_symmetry.space_group_name_H-M   'P 1'
#
loop_
_entity.id
_entity.type
_entity.pdbx_description
1 polymer ?
#
loop_
_entity_poly.entity_id
_entity_poly.type
_entity_poly.pdbx_seq_one_letter_code
_entity_poly.pdbx_strand_id
1 'polypeptide(L)' 'MRDHAMDFYTDLFGGEQCSIEGREEILEGLPQLSPEEKAALDLALTLEELTGAVNQMASGRAPGIDGLSGEFLKHLLM' A
#
# COMPACT_ATOMS: atom_id res chain seq x y z
N MET A 1 -31.87 22.08 -2.85
CA MET A 1 -31.60 21.53 -1.50
C MET A 1 -30.56 20.41 -1.55
N ARG A 2 -30.76 19.38 -2.39
CA ARG A 2 -29.79 18.27 -2.54
C ARG A 2 -28.40 18.75 -2.98
N ASP A 3 -28.36 19.61 -4.00
CA ASP A 3 -27.08 20.06 -4.56
C ASP A 3 -26.27 20.88 -3.55
N HIS A 4 -26.92 21.81 -2.85
CA HIS A 4 -26.29 22.55 -1.75
C HIS A 4 -25.79 21.66 -0.59
N ALA A 5 -26.51 20.58 -0.27
CA ALA A 5 -26.07 19.64 0.75
C ALA A 5 -24.85 18.82 0.27
N MET A 6 -24.84 18.43 -1.01
CA MET A 6 -23.68 17.76 -1.61
C MET A 6 -22.46 18.68 -1.63
N ASP A 7 -22.59 19.91 -2.11
CA ASP A 7 -21.49 20.87 -2.17
C ASP A 7 -20.91 21.13 -0.76
N PHE A 8 -21.78 21.35 0.23
CA PHE A 8 -21.37 21.57 1.61
C PHE A 8 -20.59 20.39 2.20
N TYR A 9 -21.06 19.16 2.00
CA TYR A 9 -20.39 17.99 2.54
C TYR A 9 -19.16 17.55 1.72
N THR A 10 -19.15 17.83 0.42
CA THR A 10 -17.96 17.68 -0.43
C THR A 10 -16.87 18.65 0.00
N ASP A 11 -17.19 19.89 0.38
CA ASP A 11 -16.20 20.82 0.92
C ASP A 11 -15.76 20.44 2.35
N LEU A 12 -16.69 19.95 3.19
CA LEU A 12 -16.40 19.63 4.60
C LEU A 12 -15.58 18.32 4.76
N PHE A 13 -15.83 17.33 3.90
CA PHE A 13 -15.21 16.00 3.98
C PHE A 13 -14.37 15.64 2.74
N GLY A 14 -14.28 16.53 1.76
CA GLY A 14 -13.39 16.38 0.63
C GLY A 14 -11.95 16.35 1.10
N GLY A 15 -11.12 15.54 0.43
CA GLY A 15 -9.68 15.63 0.63
C GLY A 15 -9.18 17.00 0.22
N GLU A 16 -8.20 17.53 0.96
CA GLU A 16 -7.51 18.75 0.55
C GLU A 16 -6.93 18.58 -0.86
N GLN A 17 -7.02 19.64 -1.67
CA GLN A 17 -6.38 19.64 -2.98
C GLN A 17 -4.86 19.64 -2.78
N CYS A 18 -4.23 18.49 -3.00
CA CYS A 18 -2.78 18.41 -3.02
C CYS A 18 -2.25 19.17 -4.25
N SER A 19 -1.32 20.11 -4.05
CA SER A 19 -0.66 20.79 -5.15
C SER A 19 0.18 19.81 -5.97
N ILE A 20 0.12 19.92 -7.29
CA ILE A 20 0.96 19.12 -8.19
C ILE A 20 2.42 19.53 -8.00
N GLU A 21 2.65 20.82 -7.79
CA GLU A 21 3.95 21.43 -7.53
C GLU A 21 4.56 20.90 -6.23
N GLY A 22 3.77 20.77 -5.16
CA GLY A 22 4.24 20.21 -3.89
C GLY A 22 4.57 18.73 -4.00
N ARG A 23 3.86 17.98 -4.86
CA ARG A 23 4.23 16.59 -5.17
C ARG A 23 5.56 16.52 -5.91
N GLU A 24 5.79 17.37 -6.89
CA GLU A 24 7.04 17.40 -7.65
C GLU A 24 8.23 17.76 -6.74
N GLU A 25 8.06 18.76 -5.86
CA GLU A 25 9.06 19.14 -4.87
C GLU A 25 9.42 17.99 -3.91
N ILE A 26 8.42 17.23 -3.42
CA ILE A 26 8.65 16.08 -2.53
C ILE A 26 9.37 14.94 -3.24
N LEU A 27 9.08 14.74 -4.53
CA LEU A 27 9.64 13.63 -5.31
C LEU A 27 11.00 13.99 -5.94
N GLU A 28 11.41 15.26 -5.89
CA GLU A 28 12.67 15.72 -6.44
C GLU A 28 13.86 15.06 -5.74
N GLY A 29 14.81 14.54 -6.53
CA GLY A 29 16.04 13.94 -6.02
C GLY A 29 15.88 12.58 -5.34
N LEU A 30 14.68 11.99 -5.31
CA LEU A 30 14.50 10.63 -4.82
C LEU A 30 15.22 9.62 -5.73
N PRO A 31 15.84 8.58 -5.14
CA PRO A 31 16.49 7.53 -5.91
C PRO A 31 15.48 6.89 -6.87
N GLN A 32 15.87 6.82 -8.14
CA GLN A 32 15.10 6.16 -9.18
C GLN A 32 15.62 4.74 -9.36
N LEU A 33 14.71 3.80 -9.58
CA LEU A 33 15.07 2.44 -9.94
C LEU A 33 15.76 2.43 -11.30
N SER A 34 16.73 1.54 -11.46
CA SER A 34 17.26 1.24 -12.78
C SER A 34 16.18 0.57 -13.67
N PRO A 35 16.33 0.62 -15.00
CA PRO A 35 15.44 -0.12 -15.89
C PRO A 35 15.33 -1.61 -15.56
N GLU A 36 16.43 -2.21 -15.11
CA GLU A 36 16.52 -3.62 -14.72
C GLU A 36 15.77 -3.90 -13.42
N GLU A 37 15.94 -3.05 -12.40
CA GLU A 37 15.21 -3.16 -11.13
C GLU A 37 13.70 -3.00 -11.36
N LYS A 38 13.30 -2.05 -12.21
CA LYS A 38 11.90 -1.88 -12.59
C LYS A 38 11.35 -3.12 -13.29
N ALA A 39 12.10 -3.66 -14.26
CA ALA A 39 11.69 -4.86 -14.99
C ALA A 39 11.56 -6.07 -14.06
N ALA A 40 12.42 -6.20 -13.04
CA ALA A 40 12.33 -7.26 -12.04
C ALA A 40 11.07 -7.12 -11.16
N LEU A 41 10.72 -5.90 -10.74
CA LEU A 41 9.53 -5.63 -9.92
C LEU A 41 8.21 -5.71 -10.70
N ASP A 42 8.23 -5.53 -12.02
CA ASP A 42 7.06 -5.67 -12.89
C ASP A 42 6.69 -7.16 -13.17
N LEU A 43 7.51 -8.12 -12.72
CA LEU A 43 7.21 -9.55 -12.83
C LEU A 43 6.10 -9.97 -11.86
N ALA A 44 5.42 -11.08 -12.19
CA ALA A 44 4.43 -11.66 -11.30
C ALA A 44 5.08 -12.21 -10.03
N LEU A 45 4.45 -11.96 -8.87
CA LEU A 45 4.88 -12.51 -7.58
C LEU A 45 4.93 -14.04 -7.63
N THR A 46 6.04 -14.62 -7.23
CA THR A 46 6.20 -16.07 -7.18
C THR A 46 5.71 -16.64 -5.85
N LEU A 47 5.32 -17.91 -5.86
CA LEU A 47 4.96 -18.61 -4.63
C LEU A 47 6.16 -18.72 -3.66
N GLU A 48 7.37 -18.87 -4.19
CA GLU A 48 8.58 -18.95 -3.37
C GLU A 48 8.84 -17.66 -2.59
N GLU A 49 8.73 -16.51 -3.26
CA GLU A 49 8.84 -15.19 -2.62
C GLU A 49 7.77 -15.01 -1.54
N LEU A 50 6.52 -15.37 -1.85
CA LEU A 50 5.41 -15.24 -0.92
C LEU A 50 5.61 -16.13 0.33
N THR A 51 5.96 -17.40 0.12
CA THR A 51 6.23 -18.35 1.21
C THR A 51 7.44 -17.90 2.04
N GLY A 52 8.50 -17.41 1.39
CA GLY A 52 9.67 -16.86 2.06
C GLY A 52 9.33 -15.66 2.94
N ALA A 53 8.55 -14.71 2.42
CA ALA A 53 8.12 -13.52 3.15
C ALA A 53 7.24 -13.88 4.37
N VAL A 54 6.26 -14.77 4.18
CA VAL A 54 5.36 -15.19 5.27
C VAL A 54 6.09 -15.95 6.37
N ASN A 55 7.08 -16.78 6.02
CA ASN A 55 7.90 -17.49 7.00
C ASN A 55 8.75 -16.55 7.86
N GLN A 56 9.16 -15.40 7.33
CA GLN A 56 9.94 -14.39 8.06
C GLN A 56 9.09 -13.51 9.00
N MET A 57 7.75 -13.57 8.92
CA MET A 57 6.88 -12.80 9.82
C MET A 57 7.10 -13.21 11.28
N ALA A 58 7.11 -12.22 12.18
CA ALA A 58 7.22 -12.50 13.62
C ALA A 58 5.96 -13.21 14.15
N SER A 59 6.14 -14.30 14.88
CA SER A 59 5.03 -15.01 15.54
C SER A 59 4.57 -14.28 16.81
N GLY A 60 3.33 -14.52 17.23
CA GLY A 60 2.72 -13.96 18.43
C GLY A 60 2.32 -12.48 18.31
N ARG A 61 2.28 -11.94 17.09
CA ARG A 61 1.76 -10.59 16.84
C ARG A 61 0.23 -10.61 16.81
N ALA A 62 -0.36 -9.55 17.35
CA ALA A 62 -1.80 -9.35 17.25
C ALA A 62 -2.21 -9.22 15.77
N PRO A 63 -3.33 -9.83 15.35
CA PRO A 63 -3.85 -9.70 13.99
C PRO A 63 -4.14 -8.25 13.59
N GLY A 64 -4.13 -7.99 12.28
CA GLY A 64 -4.51 -6.71 11.70
C GLY A 64 -6.03 -6.47 11.75
N ILE A 65 -6.49 -5.42 11.06
CA ILE A 65 -7.92 -5.09 10.94
C ILE A 65 -8.73 -6.16 10.19
N ASP A 66 -8.05 -7.05 9.46
CA ASP A 66 -8.61 -8.21 8.77
C ASP A 66 -8.81 -9.42 9.71
N GLY A 67 -8.24 -9.39 10.91
CA GLY A 67 -8.31 -10.47 11.89
C GLY A 67 -7.45 -11.69 11.55
N LEU A 68 -6.64 -11.66 10.49
CA LEU A 68 -5.78 -12.78 10.10
C LEU A 68 -4.45 -12.70 10.84
N SER A 69 -4.07 -13.79 11.53
CA SER A 69 -2.78 -13.87 12.22
C SER A 69 -1.66 -14.28 11.25
N GLY A 70 -0.41 -13.96 11.60
CA GLY A 70 0.75 -14.43 10.84
C GLY A 70 0.86 -15.96 10.83
N GLU A 71 0.45 -16.63 11.91
CA GLU A 71 0.40 -18.08 12.04
C GLU A 71 -0.61 -18.70 11.06
N PHE A 72 -1.76 -18.05 10.86
CA PHE A 72 -2.73 -18.50 9.87
C PHE A 72 -2.11 -18.47 8.47
N LEU A 73 -1.43 -17.38 8.10
CA LEU A 73 -0.79 -17.26 6.79
C LEU A 73 0.34 -18.29 6.60
N LYS A 74 1.15 -18.53 7.63
CA LYS A 74 2.17 -19.59 7.60
C LYS A 74 1.58 -20.96 7.42
N HIS A 75 0.46 -21.26 8.08
CA HIS A 75 -0.24 -22.53 7.93
C HIS A 75 -0.92 -22.68 6.56
N LEU A 76 -1.39 -21.59 5.95
CA LEU A 76 -2.03 -21.62 4.64
C LEU A 76 -1.05 -21.93 3.49
N LEU A 77 0.21 -21.49 3.63
CA LEU A 77 1.24 -21.61 2.60
C LEU A 77 2.21 -22.79 2.80
N MET A 78 2.05 -23.57 3.89
CA MET A 78 2.78 -24.81 4.17
C MET A 78 1.86 -26.03 4.08
#